data_AF-A0A0X3UVW6-F1
#
_entry.id   AF-A0A0X3UVW6-F1
#
_cell.length_a   1.000
_cell.length_b   1.000
_cell.length_c   1.000
_cell.angle_alpha   90.00
_cell.angle_beta   90.00
_cell.angle_gamma   90.00
#
_symmetry.space_group_name_H-M   'P 1'
#
loop_
_entity.id
_entity.type
_entity.pdbx_description
1 polymer ?
#
loop_
_entity_poly.entity_id
_entity_poly.type
_entity_poly.pdbx_seq_one_letter_code
_entity_poly.pdbx_strand_id
1 'polypeptide(L)'
;MVGGLVETGVIDTLARSATDAVAGKLWPATMLMLWASAGLSAIVDNIPYVATMSPIVSELVNAEGGIGKAQVLWWALAIGADLGGNATAVGASANVVVLGIAERAGHRISFWGFTKYGLIVTVISVAMAVPYLWLRFFVF
;
A
#
# COMPACT_ATOMS: atom_id res chain seq x y z
N MET A 1 9.99 -14.02 7.57
CA MET A 1 10.36 -12.78 8.30
C MET A 1 9.28 -11.71 8.20
N VAL A 2 8.63 -11.52 7.05
CA VAL A 2 7.51 -10.56 6.89
C VAL A 2 6.29 -10.90 7.75
N GLY A 3 5.94 -12.18 7.91
CA GLY A 3 4.86 -12.61 8.81
C GLY A 3 5.09 -12.24 10.29
N GLY A 4 6.33 -12.08 10.75
CA GLY A 4 6.62 -11.68 12.13
C GLY A 4 6.33 -10.21 12.43
N LEU A 5 6.51 -9.31 11.46
CA LEU A 5 6.14 -7.89 11.58
C LEU A 5 4.61 -7.70 11.63
N VAL A 6 3.88 -8.58 10.95
CA VAL A 6 2.42 -8.69 11.01
C VAL A 6 1.97 -9.24 12.36
N GLU A 7 2.57 -10.35 12.82
CA GLU A 7 2.21 -11.01 14.08
C GLU A 7 2.52 -10.16 15.33
N THR A 8 3.53 -9.28 15.25
CA THR A 8 3.97 -8.44 16.38
C THR A 8 3.13 -7.18 16.58
N GLY A 9 2.17 -6.88 15.71
CA GLY A 9 1.30 -5.70 15.85
C GLY A 9 2.02 -4.35 15.65
N VAL A 10 3.27 -4.36 15.18
CA VAL A 10 4.05 -3.14 14.93
C VAL A 10 3.42 -2.33 13.80
N ILE A 11 2.94 -3.00 12.75
CA ILE A 11 2.22 -2.38 11.65
C ILE A 11 0.91 -1.74 12.15
N ASP A 12 0.20 -2.42 13.07
CA ASP A 12 -1.03 -1.90 13.68
C ASP A 12 -0.78 -0.65 14.53
N THR A 13 0.23 -0.68 15.38
CA THR A 13 0.59 0.47 16.24
C THR A 13 1.03 1.69 15.42
N LEU A 14 1.83 1.46 14.37
CA LEU A 14 2.26 2.54 13.46
C LEU A 14 1.07 3.12 12.69
N ALA A 15 0.18 2.29 12.16
CA ALA A 15 -0.99 2.76 11.42
C ALA A 15 -1.98 3.54 12.31
N ARG A 16 -2.24 3.07 13.53
CA ARG A 16 -3.07 3.77 14.51
C ARG A 16 -2.49 5.12 14.89
N SER A 17 -1.23 5.16 15.32
CA SER A 17 -0.57 6.41 15.71
C SER A 17 -0.49 7.42 14.56
N ALA A 18 -0.24 6.94 13.34
CA ALA A 18 -0.20 7.75 12.15
C ALA A 18 -1.59 8.35 11.85
N THR A 19 -2.66 7.58 12.04
CA THR A 19 -4.02 8.06 11.77
C THR A 19 -4.57 8.96 12.88
N ASP A 20 -4.28 8.67 14.14
CA ASP A 20 -4.60 9.52 15.29
C ASP A 20 -3.94 10.90 15.16
N ALA A 21 -2.72 10.95 14.61
CA ALA A 21 -2.01 12.20 14.34
C ALA A 21 -2.71 13.10 13.30
N VAL A 22 -3.64 12.57 12.51
CA VAL A 22 -4.37 13.33 11.48
C VAL A 22 -5.60 14.07 12.02
N ALA A 23 -5.93 13.91 13.31
CA ALA A 23 -6.89 14.75 14.04
C ALA A 23 -8.28 14.88 13.35
N GLY A 24 -8.83 13.77 12.85
CA GLY A 24 -10.20 13.71 12.30
C GLY A 24 -10.38 14.33 10.91
N LYS A 25 -9.30 14.53 10.15
CA LYS A 25 -9.38 14.96 8.75
C LYS A 25 -9.22 13.77 7.81
N LEU A 26 -10.32 13.39 7.15
CA LEU A 26 -10.36 12.24 6.25
C LEU A 26 -9.37 12.34 5.08
N TRP A 27 -9.10 13.53 4.55
CA TRP A 27 -8.18 13.72 3.42
C TRP A 27 -6.71 13.36 3.75
N PRO A 28 -6.06 13.98 4.75
CA PRO A 28 -4.70 13.56 5.10
C PRO A 28 -4.63 12.10 5.59
N ALA A 29 -5.70 11.55 6.18
CA ALA A 29 -5.73 10.14 6.60
C ALA A 29 -5.71 9.22 5.37
N THR A 30 -6.44 9.61 4.32
CA THR A 30 -6.41 8.95 3.00
C THR A 30 -5.02 8.98 2.39
N MET A 31 -4.36 10.15 2.39
CA MET A 31 -3.00 10.29 1.83
C MET A 31 -2.00 9.46 2.60
N LEU A 32 -2.07 9.49 3.92
CA LEU A 32 -1.20 8.69 4.78
C LEU A 32 -1.41 7.20 4.53
N MET A 33 -2.67 6.74 4.48
CA MET A 33 -3.00 5.35 4.16
C MET A 33 -2.45 4.95 2.79
N LEU A 34 -2.66 5.76 1.76
CA LEU A 34 -2.19 5.48 0.40
C LEU A 34 -0.67 5.31 0.33
N TRP A 35 0.08 6.29 0.84
CA TRP A 35 1.54 6.31 0.74
C TRP A 35 2.20 5.32 1.71
N ALA A 36 1.66 5.15 2.92
CA ALA A 36 2.14 4.14 3.85
C ALA A 36 1.90 2.73 3.29
N SER A 37 0.73 2.49 2.69
CA SER A 37 0.43 1.22 2.02
C SER A 37 1.37 0.95 0.87
N ALA A 38 1.61 1.95 0.01
CA ALA A 38 2.56 1.81 -1.08
C ALA A 38 3.98 1.49 -0.61
N GLY A 39 4.44 2.14 0.46
CA GLY A 39 5.77 1.92 1.03
C GLY A 39 5.91 0.57 1.74
N LEU A 40 4.92 0.16 2.53
CA LEU A 40 4.96 -1.11 3.27
C LEU A 40 4.81 -2.31 2.33
N SER A 41 3.91 -2.23 1.34
CA SER A 41 3.71 -3.29 0.35
C SER A 41 4.90 -3.44 -0.60
N ALA A 42 5.78 -2.44 -0.68
CA ALA A 42 7.04 -2.57 -1.41
C ALA A 42 7.95 -3.68 -0.84
N ILE A 43 7.74 -4.09 0.42
CA ILE A 43 8.55 -5.10 1.12
C ILE A 43 7.69 -6.33 1.50
N VAL A 44 6.41 -6.11 1.76
CA VAL A 44 5.45 -7.12 2.22
C VAL A 44 4.49 -7.46 1.07
N ASP A 45 4.28 -8.76 0.81
CA ASP A 45 3.31 -9.18 -0.19
C ASP A 45 1.90 -8.63 0.10
N ASN A 46 1.17 -8.28 -0.96
CA ASN A 46 -0.09 -7.56 -0.85
C ASN A 46 -1.13 -8.32 -0.01
N ILE A 47 -1.14 -9.66 -0.07
CA ILE A 47 -2.12 -10.50 0.63
C ILE A 47 -1.98 -10.38 2.16
N PRO A 48 -0.83 -10.73 2.78
CA PRO A 48 -0.66 -10.60 4.22
C PRO A 48 -0.77 -9.13 4.66
N TYR A 49 -0.27 -8.18 3.86
CA TYR A 49 -0.36 -6.75 4.19
C TYR A 49 -1.82 -6.28 4.33
N VAL A 50 -2.65 -6.51 3.31
CA VAL A 50 -4.06 -6.10 3.33
C VAL A 50 -4.83 -6.82 4.43
N ALA A 51 -4.53 -8.09 4.69
CA ALA A 51 -5.15 -8.84 5.79
C ALA A 51 -4.89 -8.18 7.16
N THR A 52 -3.67 -7.70 7.40
CA THR A 52 -3.30 -6.98 8.63
C THR A 52 -3.96 -5.60 8.71
N MET A 53 -4.03 -4.88 7.59
CA MET A 53 -4.56 -3.51 7.57
C MET A 53 -6.08 -3.44 7.55
N SER A 54 -6.76 -4.49 7.08
CA SER A 54 -8.22 -4.55 7.00
C SER A 54 -8.94 -4.23 8.32
N PRO A 55 -8.60 -4.85 9.47
CA PRO A 55 -9.23 -4.48 10.74
C PRO A 55 -8.99 -3.02 11.14
N ILE A 56 -7.80 -2.48 10.84
CA ILE A 56 -7.43 -1.08 11.14
C ILE A 56 -8.28 -0.12 10.31
N VAL A 57 -8.38 -0.36 9.01
CA VAL A 57 -9.21 0.45 8.12
C VAL A 57 -10.68 0.36 8.53
N SER A 58 -11.15 -0.82 8.92
CA SER A 58 -12.53 -0.99 9.42
C SER A 58 -12.81 -0.13 10.66
N GLU A 59 -11.89 -0.11 11.64
CA GLU A 59 -12.02 0.71 12.84
C GLU A 59 -12.03 2.21 12.52
N LEU A 60 -11.11 2.67 11.67
CA LEU A 60 -11.04 4.06 11.22
C LEU A 60 -12.30 4.49 10.47
N VAL A 61 -12.78 3.64 9.56
CA VAL A 61 -14.01 3.89 8.82
C VAL A 61 -15.22 4.01 9.76
N ASN A 62 -15.30 3.16 10.78
CA ASN A 62 -16.36 3.24 11.78
C ASN A 62 -16.26 4.50 12.65
N ALA A 63 -15.04 4.89 13.05
CA ALA A 63 -14.79 6.11 13.82
C ALA A 63 -15.20 7.38 13.04
N GLU A 64 -15.02 7.39 11.71
CA GLU A 64 -15.38 8.51 10.82
C GLU A 64 -16.86 8.50 10.38
N GLY A 65 -17.70 7.67 11.01
CA GLY A 65 -19.15 7.62 10.77
C GLY A 65 -19.59 6.61 9.71
N GLY A 66 -18.79 5.58 9.47
CA GLY A 66 -19.11 4.41 8.68
C GLY A 66 -18.72 4.49 7.20
N ILE A 67 -18.95 3.39 6.49
CA ILE A 67 -18.53 3.21 5.08
C ILE A 67 -19.00 4.36 4.19
N GLY A 68 -20.23 4.86 4.37
CA GLY A 68 -20.77 5.95 3.55
C GLY A 68 -19.97 7.26 3.59
N LYS A 69 -19.20 7.50 4.66
CA LYS A 69 -18.39 8.72 4.82
C LYS A 69 -16.90 8.49 4.55
N ALA A 70 -16.38 7.31 4.90
CA ALA A 70 -14.94 7.03 4.90
C ALA A 70 -14.52 5.90 3.96
N GLN A 71 -15.36 5.51 2.98
CA GLN A 71 -15.03 4.47 1.99
C GLN A 71 -13.68 4.71 1.29
N VAL A 72 -13.27 5.98 1.16
CA VAL A 72 -12.00 6.37 0.54
C VAL A 72 -10.77 5.73 1.19
N LEU A 73 -10.82 5.40 2.49
CA LEU A 73 -9.72 4.72 3.20
C LEU A 73 -9.51 3.29 2.69
N TRP A 74 -10.58 2.58 2.34
CA TRP A 74 -10.49 1.25 1.71
C TRP A 74 -9.86 1.34 0.33
N TRP A 75 -10.20 2.37 -0.44
CA TRP A 75 -9.60 2.59 -1.76
C TRP A 75 -8.14 3.01 -1.67
N ALA A 76 -7.79 3.83 -0.67
CA ALA A 76 -6.40 4.18 -0.40
C ALA A 76 -5.55 2.96 -0.03
N LEU A 77 -6.06 2.08 0.84
CA LEU A 77 -5.41 0.81 1.16
C LEU A 77 -5.27 -0.07 -0.08
N ALA A 78 -6.35 -0.29 -0.84
CA ALA A 78 -6.35 -1.18 -2.00
C ALA A 78 -5.36 -0.70 -3.08
N ILE A 79 -5.43 0.58 -3.44
CA ILE A 79 -4.54 1.17 -4.46
C ILE A 79 -3.09 1.19 -3.96
N GLY A 80 -2.88 1.60 -2.71
CA GLY A 80 -1.54 1.70 -2.14
C GLY A 80 -0.88 0.32 -2.04
N ALA A 81 -1.58 -0.69 -1.52
CA ALA A 81 -1.07 -2.06 -1.44
C ALA A 81 -0.77 -2.63 -2.83
N ASP A 82 -1.72 -2.52 -3.76
CA ASP A 82 -1.59 -3.13 -5.08
C ASP A 82 -0.44 -2.52 -5.89
N LEU A 83 -0.37 -1.19 -5.96
CA LEU A 83 0.69 -0.48 -6.69
C LEU A 83 2.04 -0.53 -5.96
N GLY A 84 2.00 -0.59 -4.62
CA GLY A 84 3.18 -0.67 -3.75
C GLY A 84 4.02 -1.91 -3.98
N GLY A 85 3.36 -3.07 -4.14
CA GLY A 85 4.03 -4.36 -4.40
C GLY A 85 4.95 -4.35 -5.63
N ASN A 86 4.72 -3.45 -6.58
CA ASN A 86 5.52 -3.30 -7.79
C ASN A 86 6.84 -2.54 -7.58
N ALA A 87 7.03 -1.88 -6.43
CA ALA A 87 8.19 -1.04 -6.19
C ALA A 87 9.50 -1.85 -6.09
N THR A 88 9.45 -3.09 -5.60
CA THR A 88 10.63 -3.94 -5.47
C THR A 88 10.41 -5.33 -6.05
N ALA A 89 11.52 -6.00 -6.37
CA ALA A 89 11.53 -7.36 -6.89
C ALA A 89 10.90 -8.40 -5.93
N VAL A 90 10.83 -8.12 -4.63
CA VAL A 90 10.30 -9.04 -3.61
C VAL A 90 8.94 -8.60 -3.06
N GLY A 91 8.46 -7.40 -3.41
CA GLY A 91 7.21 -6.85 -2.92
C GLY A 91 5.98 -7.63 -3.39
N ALA A 92 6.08 -8.33 -4.52
CA ALA A 92 5.03 -9.23 -4.99
C ALA A 92 5.60 -10.54 -5.49
N SER A 93 4.89 -11.64 -5.24
CA SER A 93 5.23 -12.96 -5.78
C SER A 93 5.37 -12.98 -7.32
N ALA A 94 4.54 -12.20 -8.03
CA ALA A 94 4.60 -12.07 -9.49
C ALA A 94 5.94 -11.51 -9.98
N ASN A 95 6.55 -10.57 -9.26
CA ASN A 95 7.85 -9.99 -9.63
C ASN A 95 8.94 -11.05 -9.58
N VAL A 96 8.94 -11.88 -8.53
CA VAL A 96 9.88 -13.00 -8.37
C VAL A 96 9.72 -14.03 -9.50
N VAL A 97 8.48 -14.33 -9.89
CA VAL A 97 8.20 -15.25 -11.01
C VAL A 97 8.76 -14.70 -12.33
N VAL A 98 8.52 -13.43 -12.64
CA VAL A 98 9.03 -12.79 -13.86
C VAL A 98 10.56 -12.78 -13.89
N LEU A 99 11.21 -12.47 -12.77
CA LEU A 99 12.68 -12.52 -12.66
C LEU A 99 13.22 -13.94 -12.90
N GLY A 100 12.56 -14.97 -12.37
CA GLY A 100 12.92 -16.36 -12.59
C GLY A 100 12.75 -16.80 -14.05
N ILE A 101 11.70 -16.33 -14.74
CA ILE A 101 11.50 -16.58 -16.17
C ILE A 101 12.59 -15.89 -16.99
N ALA A 102 12.91 -14.63 -16.68
CA ALA A 102 13.95 -13.86 -17.37
C ALA A 102 15.33 -14.52 -17.22
N GLU A 103 15.67 -14.99 -16.01
CA GLU A 103 16.91 -15.72 -15.75
C GLU A 103 16.99 -17.01 -16.56
N ARG A 104 15.90 -17.79 -16.65
CA ARG A 104 15.83 -19.00 -17.51
C ARG A 104 15.97 -18.70 -19.00
N ALA A 105 15.54 -17.52 -19.45
CA ALA A 105 15.70 -17.06 -20.82
C ALA A 105 17.10 -16.47 -21.11
N GLY A 106 18.01 -16.48 -20.13
CA GLY A 106 19.37 -15.92 -20.27
C GLY A 106 19.46 -14.42 -20.03
N HIS A 107 18.37 -13.76 -19.62
CA HIS A 107 18.31 -12.34 -19.31
C HIS A 107 18.24 -12.11 -17.80
N ARG A 108 19.39 -12.12 -17.14
CA ARG A 108 19.46 -11.92 -15.68
C ARG A 108 19.17 -10.47 -15.31
N ILE A 109 18.07 -10.23 -14.60
CA ILE A 109 17.71 -8.93 -14.03
C ILE A 109 18.14 -8.94 -12.55
N SER A 110 18.95 -7.97 -12.14
CA SER A 110 19.36 -7.84 -10.73
C SER A 110 18.22 -7.24 -9.89
N PHE A 111 18.20 -7.56 -8.58
CA PHE A 111 17.26 -6.97 -7.62
C PHE A 111 17.22 -5.44 -7.74
N TRP A 112 18.39 -4.79 -7.71
CA TRP A 112 18.51 -3.34 -7.82
C TRP A 112 18.12 -2.80 -9.20
N GLY A 113 18.35 -3.58 -10.26
CA GLY A 113 17.89 -3.25 -11.60
C GLY A 113 16.37 -3.14 -11.65
N PHE A 114 15.67 -4.16 -11.16
CA PHE A 114 14.21 -4.15 -11.08
C PHE A 114 13.71 -3.01 -10.17
N THR A 115 14.22 -2.92 -8.94
CA THR A 115 13.77 -1.95 -7.95
C THR A 115 13.93 -0.51 -8.41
N LYS A 116 14.99 -0.17 -9.18
CA LYS A 116 15.16 1.18 -9.73
C LYS A 116 14.00 1.58 -10.65
N TYR A 117 13.58 0.70 -11.55
CA TYR A 117 12.47 0.96 -12.46
C TYR A 117 11.12 0.83 -11.75
N GLY A 118 10.95 -0.22 -10.95
CA GLY A 118 9.74 -0.47 -10.16
C GLY A 118 9.40 0.70 -9.25
N LEU A 119 10.37 1.22 -8.50
CA LEU A 119 10.15 2.37 -7.61
C LEU A 119 9.67 3.61 -8.37
N ILE A 120 10.27 3.93 -9.52
CA ILE A 120 9.86 5.08 -10.34
C ILE A 120 8.42 4.89 -10.83
N VAL A 121 8.11 3.72 -11.38
CA VAL A 121 6.77 3.40 -11.90
C VAL A 121 5.72 3.42 -10.79
N THR A 122 6.02 2.84 -9.63
CA THR A 122 5.12 2.84 -8.47
C THR A 122 4.87 4.25 -7.97
N VAL A 123 5.90 5.09 -7.80
CA VAL A 123 5.73 6.47 -7.33
C VAL A 123 4.84 7.26 -8.28
N ILE A 124 5.06 7.15 -9.60
CA ILE A 124 4.23 7.82 -10.60
C ILE A 124 2.79 7.29 -10.55
N SER A 125 2.59 5.98 -10.45
CA SER A 125 1.26 5.35 -10.42
C SER A 125 0.48 5.75 -9.18
N VAL A 126 1.11 5.75 -8.00
CA VAL A 126 0.51 6.19 -6.74
C VAL A 126 0.22 7.70 -6.78
N ALA A 127 1.12 8.50 -7.33
CA ALA A 127 0.89 9.93 -7.50
C ALA A 127 -0.29 10.23 -8.43
N MET A 128 -0.51 9.43 -9.48
CA MET A 128 -1.71 9.54 -10.33
C MET A 128 -3.00 9.14 -9.62
N ALA A 129 -2.93 8.25 -8.62
CA ALA A 129 -4.11 7.89 -7.83
C ALA A 129 -4.55 8.99 -6.86
N VAL A 130 -3.64 9.88 -6.43
CA VAL A 130 -3.97 11.01 -5.55
C VAL A 130 -5.08 11.90 -6.12
N PRO A 131 -4.98 12.48 -7.34
CA PRO A 131 -6.05 13.30 -7.90
C PRO A 131 -7.31 12.49 -8.17
N TYR A 132 -7.20 11.21 -8.51
CA TYR A 132 -8.37 10.33 -8.68
C TYR A 132 -9.16 10.19 -7.38
N LEU A 133 -8.49 9.84 -6.27
CA LEU A 133 -9.13 9.70 -4.96
C LEU A 133 -9.70 11.03 -4.47
N TRP A 134 -9.00 12.13 -4.72
CA TRP A 134 -9.48 13.47 -4.36
C TRP A 134 -10.78 13.82 -5.12
N LEU A 135 -10.77 13.70 -6.44
CA LEU A 135 -11.94 14.01 -7.27
C LEU A 135 -13.13 13.12 -6.92
N ARG A 136 -12.92 11.81 -6.81
CA ARG A 136 -14.01 10.83 -6.65
C ARG A 136 -14.69 10.87 -5.27
N PHE A 137 -14.00 11.29 -4.22
CA PHE A 137 -14.50 11.17 -2.85
C PHE A 137 -14.60 12.50 -2.08
N PHE A 138 -14.00 13.58 -2.58
CA PHE A 138 -14.02 14.88 -1.92
C PHE A 138 -14.65 15.99 -2.77
N VAL A 139 -14.87 15.75 -4.06
CA VAL A 139 -15.51 16.71 -4.98
C VAL A 139 -16.88 16.22 -5.46
N PHE A 140 -16.98 14.93 -5.80
CA PHE A 140 -18.21 14.26 -6.24
C PHE A 140 -18.67 13.24 -5.20
#